data_AF-A0A828Z7M3-F1
#
_entry.id   AF-A0A828Z7M3-F1
#
_cell.length_a   1.000
_cell.length_b   1.000
_cell.length_c   1.000
_cell.angle_alpha   90.00
_cell.angle_beta   90.00
_cell.angle_gamma   90.00
#
_symmetry.space_group_name_H-M   'P 1'
#
loop_
_entity.id
_entity.type
_entity.pdbx_description
1 polymer ?
#
loop_
_entity_poly.entity_id
_entity_poly.type
_entity_poly.pdbx_seq_one_letter_code
_entity_poly.pdbx_strand_id
1 'polypeptide(L)'
;MQLSTVFSDFILSFVSIFVAIQIKNITSYSKAVGFLGFIAIGISAGLGAIHFLGIEILDPIYRFSVGFASFVGVPLIGTGFFHIGIKKLEKNFIYPITGVFIFLYIIFGYIFLFPLLSTALGGVAMITAILVCIRKNSGETKIPALYGILGAILFILAGLVIGTTGSRGPILNVDIFHIVLAVAVYSLSVSLKRLS
;
A
#
# COMPACT_ATOMS: atom_id res chain seq x y z
N MET A 1 12.19 -1.49 -22.81
CA MET A 1 12.58 -0.49 -21.80
C MET A 1 11.62 0.69 -21.83
N GLN A 2 11.06 1.08 -20.68
CA GLN A 2 10.12 2.19 -20.52
C GLN A 2 10.67 3.16 -19.45
N LEU A 3 11.54 4.08 -19.86
CA LEU A 3 12.30 4.95 -18.96
C LEU A 3 11.43 5.77 -18.00
N SER A 4 10.33 6.37 -18.48
CA SER A 4 9.41 7.13 -17.61
C SER A 4 8.82 6.27 -16.49
N THR A 5 8.51 5.01 -16.81
CA THR A 5 7.99 4.04 -15.85
C THR A 5 9.05 3.59 -14.87
N VAL A 6 10.30 3.40 -15.30
CA VAL A 6 11.43 3.16 -14.37
C VAL A 6 11.53 4.26 -13.32
N PHE A 7 11.47 5.54 -13.73
CA PHE A 7 11.58 6.66 -12.80
C PHE A 7 10.37 6.76 -11.85
N SER A 8 9.15 6.61 -12.38
CA SER A 8 7.94 6.71 -11.55
C SER A 8 7.86 5.57 -10.51
N ASP A 9 8.24 4.36 -10.89
CA ASP A 9 8.27 3.20 -9.99
C ASP A 9 9.42 3.30 -8.97
N PHE A 10 10.57 3.83 -9.38
CA PHE A 10 11.66 4.14 -8.46
C PHE A 10 11.26 5.19 -7.42
N ILE A 11 10.52 6.24 -7.81
CA ILE A 11 9.97 7.24 -6.87
C ILE A 11 9.03 6.58 -5.86
N LEU A 12 8.10 5.74 -6.33
CA LEU A 12 7.19 4.99 -5.47
C LEU A 12 7.96 4.08 -4.50
N SER A 13 8.97 3.37 -5.00
CA SER A 13 9.85 2.51 -4.22
C SER A 13 10.56 3.30 -3.12
N PHE A 14 11.23 4.39 -3.50
CA PHE A 14 11.96 5.27 -2.58
C PHE A 14 11.06 5.83 -1.50
N VAL A 15 9.92 6.41 -1.88
CA VAL A 15 8.96 6.99 -0.91
C VAL A 15 8.45 5.92 0.04
N SER A 16 8.06 4.75 -0.47
CA SER A 16 7.51 3.66 0.34
C SER A 16 8.53 3.12 1.35
N ILE A 17 9.78 2.90 0.92
CA ILE A 17 10.86 2.47 1.80
C ILE A 17 11.20 3.55 2.82
N PHE A 18 11.30 4.81 2.39
CA PHE A 18 11.58 5.95 3.27
C PHE A 18 10.54 6.06 4.39
N VAL A 19 9.25 5.97 4.05
CA VAL A 19 8.19 6.07 5.06
C VAL A 19 8.10 4.82 5.95
N ALA A 20 8.45 3.64 5.45
CA ALA A 20 8.56 2.42 6.26
C ALA A 20 9.67 2.58 7.31
N ILE A 21 10.85 3.06 6.92
CA ILE A 21 11.97 3.30 7.85
C ILE A 21 11.57 4.28 8.95
N GLN A 22 10.81 5.32 8.63
CA GLN A 22 10.35 6.31 9.60
C GLN A 22 9.43 5.76 10.71
N ILE A 23 8.83 4.58 10.52
CA ILE A 23 7.93 3.94 11.49
C ILE A 23 8.47 2.62 12.08
N LYS A 24 9.67 2.18 11.64
CA LYS A 24 10.30 0.89 12.00
C LYS A 24 10.54 0.69 13.50
N ASN A 25 10.94 1.73 14.23
CA ASN A 25 11.47 1.60 15.60
C ASN A 25 10.41 1.71 16.71
N ILE A 26 9.13 1.58 16.40
CA ILE A 26 8.06 1.91 17.36
C ILE A 26 7.23 0.67 17.69
N THR A 27 7.06 0.41 18.98
CA THR A 27 6.41 -0.77 19.56
C THR A 27 4.89 -0.84 19.35
N SER A 28 4.28 -0.02 18.51
CA SER A 28 2.83 0.01 18.27
C SER A 28 2.42 -1.00 17.21
N TYR A 29 1.32 -1.72 17.44
CA TYR A 29 0.75 -2.69 16.47
C TYR A 29 0.56 -2.04 15.10
N SER A 30 -0.06 -0.86 15.07
CA SER A 30 -0.38 -0.15 13.82
C SER A 30 0.86 0.20 13.02
N LYS A 31 1.93 0.64 13.69
CA LYS A 31 3.20 1.00 13.04
C LYS A 31 3.94 -0.25 12.54
N ALA A 32 3.85 -1.38 13.24
CA ALA A 32 4.43 -2.63 12.79
C ALA A 32 3.75 -3.18 11.52
N VAL A 33 2.42 -3.24 11.48
CA VAL A 33 1.70 -3.67 10.27
C VAL A 33 1.83 -2.66 9.13
N GLY A 34 1.87 -1.36 9.44
CA GLY A 34 2.18 -0.31 8.48
C GLY A 34 3.59 -0.45 7.88
N PHE A 35 4.59 -0.78 8.69
CA PHE A 35 5.96 -1.04 8.22
C PHE A 35 5.98 -2.18 7.20
N LEU A 36 5.35 -3.31 7.53
CA LEU A 36 5.23 -4.45 6.62
C LEU A 36 4.48 -4.08 5.33
N GLY A 37 3.43 -3.28 5.44
CA GLY A 37 2.66 -2.80 4.29
C GLY A 37 3.48 -1.92 3.35
N PHE A 38 4.10 -0.87 3.88
CA PHE A 38 4.88 0.07 3.07
C PHE A 38 6.16 -0.56 2.51
N ILE A 39 6.85 -1.44 3.26
CA ILE A 39 8.04 -2.11 2.73
C ILE A 39 7.68 -3.08 1.60
N ALA A 40 6.54 -3.76 1.68
CA ALA A 40 6.05 -4.64 0.61
C ALA A 40 5.79 -3.86 -0.68
N ILE A 41 5.13 -2.70 -0.60
CA ILE A 41 4.93 -1.79 -1.74
C ILE A 41 6.29 -1.31 -2.29
N GLY A 42 7.21 -0.91 -1.41
CA GLY A 42 8.52 -0.40 -1.80
C GLY A 42 9.39 -1.41 -2.53
N ILE A 43 9.44 -2.66 -2.05
CA ILE A 43 10.17 -3.76 -2.71
C ILE A 43 9.51 -4.08 -4.06
N SER A 44 8.18 -4.15 -4.11
CA SER A 44 7.44 -4.42 -5.34
C SER A 44 7.73 -3.37 -6.42
N ALA A 45 7.66 -2.08 -6.07
CA ALA A 45 7.94 -0.98 -7.01
C ALA A 45 9.43 -0.92 -7.40
N GLY A 46 10.34 -1.29 -6.50
CA GLY A 46 11.76 -1.38 -6.80
C GLY A 46 12.08 -2.48 -7.82
N LEU A 47 11.43 -3.64 -7.68
CA LEU A 47 11.50 -4.71 -8.68
C LEU A 47 10.82 -4.33 -9.99
N GLY A 48 9.73 -3.55 -9.92
CA GLY A 48 9.07 -3.00 -11.11
C GLY A 48 9.97 -2.03 -11.88
N ALA A 49 10.74 -1.18 -11.20
CA ALA A 49 11.75 -0.34 -11.85
C ALA A 49 12.80 -1.18 -12.63
N ILE A 50 13.25 -2.30 -12.06
CA ILE A 50 14.18 -3.23 -12.73
C ILE A 50 13.50 -3.91 -13.94
N HIS A 51 12.25 -4.34 -13.80
CA HIS A 51 11.45 -4.90 -14.88
C HIS A 51 11.30 -3.92 -16.05
N PHE A 52 10.87 -2.68 -15.79
CA PHE A 52 10.70 -1.64 -16.81
C PHE A 52 12.01 -1.17 -17.46
N LEU A 53 13.15 -1.40 -16.80
CA LEU A 53 14.48 -1.19 -17.37
C LEU A 53 14.80 -2.22 -18.48
N GLY A 54 14.06 -3.34 -18.54
CA GLY A 54 14.25 -4.43 -19.49
C GLY A 54 15.05 -5.60 -18.93
N ILE A 55 15.25 -5.66 -17.61
CA ILE A 55 15.95 -6.76 -16.94
C ILE A 55 14.89 -7.76 -16.45
N GLU A 56 14.56 -8.72 -17.30
CA GLU A 56 13.45 -9.66 -17.08
C GLU A 56 13.82 -10.89 -16.23
N ILE A 57 15.09 -11.05 -15.86
CA ILE A 57 15.56 -12.21 -15.07
C ILE A 57 14.88 -12.31 -13.69
N LEU A 58 14.38 -11.19 -13.16
CA LEU A 58 13.68 -11.10 -11.88
C LEU A 58 12.15 -11.10 -12.02
N ASP A 59 11.59 -11.27 -13.21
CA ASP A 59 10.14 -11.21 -13.47
C ASP A 59 9.29 -12.10 -12.55
N PRO A 60 9.68 -13.37 -12.28
CA PRO A 60 8.92 -14.21 -11.37
C PRO A 60 8.85 -13.62 -9.95
N ILE A 61 9.95 -13.01 -9.49
CA ILE A 61 10.04 -12.39 -8.17
C ILE A 61 9.24 -11.08 -8.16
N TYR A 62 9.37 -10.27 -9.21
CA TYR A 62 8.59 -9.04 -9.40
C TYR A 62 7.08 -9.33 -9.34
N ARG A 63 6.58 -10.29 -10.13
CA ARG A 63 5.16 -10.67 -10.17
C ARG A 63 4.68 -11.18 -8.82
N PHE A 64 5.51 -11.98 -8.13
CA PHE A 64 5.23 -12.39 -6.77
C PHE A 64 5.12 -11.18 -5.82
N SER A 65 6.06 -10.25 -5.88
CA SER A 65 6.06 -9.05 -5.03
C SER A 65 4.88 -8.12 -5.29
N VAL A 66 4.42 -7.97 -6.54
CA VAL A 66 3.21 -7.20 -6.89
C VAL A 66 1.97 -7.84 -6.25
N GLY A 67 1.83 -9.16 -6.37
CA GLY A 67 0.75 -9.91 -5.73
C GLY A 67 0.82 -9.80 -4.20
N PHE A 68 1.99 -9.98 -3.63
CA PHE A 68 2.21 -9.87 -2.19
C PHE A 68 1.89 -8.46 -1.65
N ALA A 69 2.33 -7.40 -2.33
CA ALA A 69 2.02 -6.03 -1.93
C ALA A 69 0.51 -5.76 -1.96
N SER A 70 -0.21 -6.26 -2.97
CA SER A 70 -1.65 -6.03 -3.12
C SER A 70 -2.52 -6.87 -2.17
N PHE A 71 -2.20 -8.15 -1.95
CA PHE A 71 -2.96 -9.05 -1.08
C PHE A 71 -2.57 -8.95 0.40
N VAL A 72 -1.33 -8.59 0.70
CA VAL A 72 -0.79 -8.58 2.06
C VAL A 72 -0.44 -7.17 2.49
N GLY A 73 0.33 -6.45 1.69
CA GLY A 73 0.84 -5.13 2.06
C GLY A 73 -0.27 -4.09 2.32
N VAL A 74 -1.14 -3.88 1.33
CA VAL A 74 -2.24 -2.90 1.43
C VAL A 74 -3.23 -3.25 2.55
N PRO A 75 -3.68 -4.51 2.69
CA PRO A 75 -4.59 -4.88 3.78
C PRO A 75 -3.96 -4.70 5.17
N LEU A 76 -2.66 -4.96 5.34
CA LEU A 76 -1.95 -4.69 6.60
C LEU A 76 -1.90 -3.20 6.97
N ILE A 77 -1.82 -2.29 6.00
CA ILE A 77 -1.99 -0.85 6.29
C ILE A 77 -3.39 -0.60 6.85
N GLY A 78 -4.42 -1.20 6.25
CA GLY A 78 -5.81 -1.12 6.71
C GLY A 78 -6.01 -1.67 8.13
N THR A 79 -5.39 -2.80 8.48
CA THR A 79 -5.45 -3.35 9.85
C THR A 79 -4.75 -2.43 10.86
N GLY A 80 -3.74 -1.68 10.41
CA GLY A 80 -3.13 -0.62 11.20
C GLY A 80 -4.12 0.47 11.60
N PHE A 81 -4.93 0.95 10.65
CA PHE A 81 -6.02 1.89 10.95
C PHE A 81 -7.13 1.26 11.79
N PHE A 82 -7.51 0.01 11.50
CA PHE A 82 -8.49 -0.73 12.30
C PHE A 82 -8.08 -0.78 13.79
N HIS A 83 -6.80 -1.04 14.07
CA HIS A 83 -6.25 -1.01 15.42
C HIS A 83 -6.34 0.37 16.09
N ILE A 84 -6.19 1.46 15.33
CA ILE A 84 -6.23 2.83 15.85
C ILE A 84 -7.64 3.23 16.29
N GLY A 85 -8.65 2.94 15.47
CA GLY A 85 -9.97 3.56 15.62
C GLY A 85 -11.15 2.62 15.87
N ILE A 86 -11.01 1.30 15.64
CA ILE A 86 -12.13 0.36 15.75
C ILE A 86 -11.92 -0.61 16.92
N LYS A 87 -10.86 -1.41 16.89
CA LYS A 87 -10.58 -2.39 17.97
C LYS A 87 -9.08 -2.54 18.16
N LYS A 88 -8.63 -2.38 19.40
CA LYS A 88 -7.23 -2.66 19.76
C LYS A 88 -6.95 -4.16 19.61
N LEU A 89 -5.93 -4.45 18.81
CA LEU A 89 -5.42 -5.79 18.56
C LEU A 89 -4.12 -6.01 19.36
N GLU A 90 -3.95 -7.21 19.91
CA GLU A 90 -2.69 -7.57 20.57
C GLU A 90 -1.58 -7.78 19.53
N LYS A 91 -0.32 -7.54 19.92
CA LYS A 91 0.84 -7.68 19.04
C LYS A 91 0.97 -9.07 18.43
N ASN A 92 0.60 -10.10 19.19
CA ASN A 92 0.68 -11.48 18.74
C ASN A 92 -0.24 -11.80 17.55
N PHE A 93 -1.27 -10.97 17.32
CA PHE A 93 -2.17 -11.14 16.17
C PHE A 93 -1.57 -10.67 14.83
N ILE A 94 -0.40 -10.03 14.81
CA ILE A 94 0.26 -9.63 13.55
C ILE A 94 0.54 -10.86 12.68
N TYR A 95 1.12 -11.91 13.27
CA TYR A 95 1.48 -13.13 12.55
C TYR A 95 0.27 -13.89 11.97
N PRO A 96 -0.79 -14.21 12.74
CA PRO A 96 -1.94 -14.91 12.18
C PRO A 96 -2.67 -14.06 11.13
N ILE A 97 -2.81 -12.74 11.32
CA ILE A 97 -3.44 -11.86 10.32
C ILE A 97 -2.62 -11.82 9.03
N THR A 98 -1.30 -11.66 9.14
CA THR A 98 -0.40 -11.71 7.98
C THR A 98 -0.46 -13.08 7.30
N GLY A 99 -0.49 -14.16 8.09
CA GLY A 99 -0.63 -15.53 7.61
C GLY A 99 -1.93 -15.76 6.83
N VAL A 100 -3.05 -15.20 7.30
CA VAL A 100 -4.33 -15.24 6.56
C VAL A 100 -4.21 -14.52 5.22
N PHE A 101 -3.62 -13.33 5.16
CA PHE A 101 -3.44 -12.62 3.89
C PHE A 101 -2.49 -13.35 2.94
N ILE A 102 -1.40 -13.95 3.44
CA ILE A 102 -0.50 -14.79 2.64
C ILE A 102 -1.23 -16.02 2.12
N PHE A 103 -2.01 -16.69 2.97
CA PHE A 103 -2.82 -17.83 2.56
C PHE A 103 -3.81 -17.45 1.45
N LEU A 104 -4.53 -16.33 1.62
CA LEU A 104 -5.41 -15.80 0.57
C LEU A 104 -4.66 -15.51 -0.72
N TYR A 105 -3.46 -14.94 -0.64
CA TYR A 105 -2.63 -14.68 -1.82
C TYR A 105 -2.23 -15.98 -2.53
N ILE A 106 -1.79 -17.00 -1.81
CA ILE A 106 -1.40 -18.29 -2.41
C ILE A 106 -2.61 -18.96 -3.08
N ILE A 107 -3.74 -19.04 -2.38
CA ILE A 107 -4.94 -19.68 -2.90
C ILE A 107 -5.48 -18.90 -4.11
N PHE A 108 -5.74 -17.60 -3.96
CA PHE A 108 -6.45 -16.82 -4.99
C PHE A 108 -5.55 -16.16 -6.02
N GLY A 109 -4.23 -16.16 -5.81
CA GLY A 109 -3.24 -15.69 -6.76
C GLY A 109 -2.69 -16.79 -7.67
N TYR A 110 -2.68 -18.05 -7.22
CA TYR A 110 -2.04 -19.16 -7.95
C TYR A 110 -2.95 -20.38 -8.20
N ILE A 111 -3.90 -20.68 -7.32
CA ILE A 111 -4.72 -21.91 -7.43
C ILE A 111 -6.10 -21.59 -8.03
N PHE A 112 -6.83 -20.64 -7.42
CA PHE A 112 -8.15 -20.19 -7.85
C PHE A 112 -8.08 -18.71 -8.20
N LEU A 113 -7.59 -18.38 -9.41
CA LEU A 113 -7.37 -17.00 -9.83
C LEU A 113 -8.66 -16.18 -9.66
N PHE A 114 -8.66 -15.29 -8.67
CA PHE A 114 -9.75 -14.36 -8.42
C PHE A 114 -9.20 -12.93 -8.33
N PRO A 115 -8.97 -12.27 -9.49
CA PRO A 115 -8.26 -10.99 -9.56
C PRO A 115 -8.94 -9.86 -8.79
N LEU A 116 -10.27 -9.93 -8.61
CA LEU A 116 -11.05 -8.91 -7.89
C LEU A 116 -10.82 -8.93 -6.37
N LEU A 117 -10.27 -10.02 -5.81
CA LEU A 117 -10.08 -10.14 -4.37
C LEU A 117 -9.07 -9.12 -3.84
N SER A 118 -7.94 -8.90 -4.53
CA SER A 118 -6.96 -7.90 -4.11
C SER A 118 -7.55 -6.49 -4.12
N THR A 119 -8.35 -6.17 -5.14
CA THR A 119 -9.09 -4.91 -5.23
C THR A 119 -10.09 -4.76 -4.08
N ALA A 120 -10.85 -5.81 -3.76
CA ALA A 120 -11.80 -5.80 -2.65
C ALA A 120 -11.10 -5.62 -1.30
N LEU A 121 -10.01 -6.36 -1.05
CA LEU A 121 -9.21 -6.24 0.17
C LEU A 121 -8.60 -4.84 0.31
N GLY A 122 -8.04 -4.30 -0.78
CA GLY A 122 -7.52 -2.93 -0.82
C GLY A 122 -8.61 -1.88 -0.58
N GLY A 123 -9.78 -2.05 -1.20
CA GLY A 123 -10.95 -1.19 -1.00
C GLY A 123 -11.42 -1.18 0.45
N VAL A 124 -11.58 -2.36 1.06
CA VAL A 124 -11.95 -2.49 2.49
C VAL A 124 -10.90 -1.83 3.39
N ALA A 125 -9.61 -2.01 3.10
CA ALA A 125 -8.52 -1.38 3.84
C ALA A 125 -8.59 0.15 3.78
N MET A 126 -8.80 0.71 2.60
CA MET A 126 -8.87 2.17 2.41
C MET A 126 -10.15 2.77 2.99
N ILE A 127 -11.30 2.09 2.85
CA ILE A 127 -12.56 2.50 3.51
C ILE A 127 -12.37 2.50 5.04
N THR A 128 -11.72 1.48 5.59
CA THR A 128 -11.40 1.42 7.02
C THR A 128 -10.53 2.60 7.45
N ALA A 129 -9.50 2.93 6.66
CA ALA A 129 -8.65 4.10 6.92
C ALA A 129 -9.46 5.40 6.94
N ILE A 130 -10.36 5.61 5.97
CA ILE A 130 -11.25 6.78 5.90
C ILE A 130 -12.13 6.86 7.15
N LEU A 131 -12.84 5.78 7.50
CA LEU A 131 -13.74 5.75 8.65
C LEU A 131 -13.01 6.06 9.96
N VAL A 132 -11.83 5.46 10.16
CA VAL A 132 -10.99 5.71 11.34
C VAL A 132 -10.54 7.16 11.38
N CYS A 133 -10.10 7.72 10.26
CA CYS A 133 -9.66 9.10 10.19
C CYS A 133 -10.81 10.08 10.45
N ILE A 134 -12.01 9.85 9.91
CA ILE A 134 -13.20 10.66 10.22
C ILE A 134 -13.47 10.65 11.72
N ARG A 135 -13.43 9.49 12.37
CA ARG A 135 -13.63 9.37 13.84
C ARG A 135 -12.55 10.07 14.66
N LYS A 136 -11.35 10.21 14.12
CA LYS A 136 -10.20 10.87 14.77
C LYS A 136 -10.02 12.32 14.31
N ASN A 137 -10.96 12.87 13.55
CA ASN A 137 -10.88 14.21 12.98
C ASN A 137 -11.29 15.30 13.99
N SER A 138 -10.57 15.41 15.11
CA SER A 138 -10.88 16.34 16.20
C SER A 138 -9.61 16.85 16.87
N GLY A 139 -9.59 18.12 17.29
CA GLY A 139 -8.48 18.70 18.05
C GLY A 139 -7.12 18.49 17.40
N GLU A 140 -6.14 18.00 18.17
CA GLU A 140 -4.75 17.80 17.75
C GLU A 140 -4.57 16.72 16.67
N THR A 141 -5.52 15.77 16.54
CA THR A 141 -5.46 14.69 15.55
C THR A 141 -6.09 15.05 14.20
N LYS A 142 -6.63 16.28 14.06
CA LYS A 142 -7.26 16.77 12.82
C LYS A 142 -6.34 16.71 11.59
N ILE A 143 -5.14 17.29 11.69
CA ILE A 143 -4.20 17.32 10.56
C ILE A 143 -3.79 15.88 10.16
N PRO A 144 -3.33 15.01 11.08
CA PRO A 144 -3.06 13.60 10.76
C PRO A 144 -4.24 12.85 10.13
N ALA A 145 -5.47 13.09 10.59
CA ALA A 145 -6.66 12.46 10.04
C ALA A 145 -6.92 12.88 8.57
N LEU A 146 -6.73 14.17 8.25
CA LEU A 146 -6.88 14.65 6.87
C LEU A 146 -5.86 14.03 5.92
N TYR A 147 -4.61 13.83 6.35
CA TYR A 147 -3.61 13.08 5.58
C TYR A 147 -4.04 11.63 5.32
N GLY A 148 -4.69 10.98 6.30
CA GLY A 148 -5.18 9.61 6.13
C GLY A 148 -6.33 9.51 5.14
N ILE A 149 -7.28 10.46 5.20
CA ILE A 149 -8.39 10.57 4.24
C ILE A 149 -7.84 10.85 2.84
N LEU A 150 -6.97 11.84 2.70
CA LEU A 150 -6.35 12.18 1.42
C LEU A 150 -5.61 10.97 0.84
N GLY A 151 -4.77 10.32 1.65
CA GLY A 151 -4.01 9.15 1.22
C GLY A 151 -4.90 8.00 0.77
N ALA A 152 -5.96 7.70 1.52
CA ALA A 152 -6.90 6.63 1.16
C ALA A 152 -7.68 6.94 -0.13
N ILE A 153 -8.12 8.20 -0.32
CA ILE A 153 -8.81 8.62 -1.55
C ILE A 153 -7.86 8.53 -2.75
N LEU A 154 -6.63 9.04 -2.63
CA LEU A 154 -5.63 8.95 -3.70
C LEU A 154 -5.30 7.49 -4.04
N PHE A 155 -5.23 6.61 -3.05
CA PHE A 155 -5.02 5.19 -3.27
C PHE A 155 -6.17 4.56 -4.08
N ILE A 156 -7.41 4.85 -3.71
CA ILE A 156 -8.60 4.36 -4.42
C ILE A 156 -8.63 4.92 -5.86
N LEU A 157 -8.36 6.21 -6.04
CA LEU A 157 -8.33 6.84 -7.37
C LEU A 157 -7.23 6.26 -8.25
N ALA A 158 -6.04 6.02 -7.70
CA ALA A 158 -4.96 5.33 -8.41
C ALA A 158 -5.42 3.95 -8.89
N GLY A 159 -5.94 3.12 -7.98
CA GLY A 159 -6.33 1.74 -8.29
C GLY A 159 -7.54 1.60 -9.22
N LEU A 160 -8.59 2.40 -9.03
CA LEU A 160 -9.87 2.22 -9.73
C LEU A 160 -10.07 3.14 -10.93
N VAL A 161 -9.49 4.35 -10.92
CA VAL A 161 -9.75 5.37 -11.95
C VAL A 161 -8.56 5.53 -12.89
N ILE A 162 -7.35 5.54 -12.35
CA ILE A 162 -6.15 5.72 -13.17
C ILE A 162 -5.79 4.41 -13.86
N GLY A 163 -5.68 3.33 -13.09
CA GLY A 163 -5.29 2.01 -13.58
C GLY A 163 -3.85 1.96 -14.12
N THR A 164 -3.41 0.80 -14.55
CA THR A 164 -2.06 0.58 -15.09
C THR A 164 -2.01 0.45 -16.61
N THR A 165 -3.15 0.53 -17.29
CA THR A 165 -3.27 0.29 -18.74
C THR A 165 -3.62 1.57 -19.49
N GLY A 166 -3.09 1.72 -20.71
CA GLY A 166 -3.34 2.87 -21.59
C GLY A 166 -2.52 4.12 -21.27
N SER A 167 -2.88 5.23 -21.91
CA SER A 167 -2.24 6.54 -21.76
C SER A 167 -3.28 7.66 -21.70
N ARG A 168 -2.91 8.78 -21.07
CA ARG A 168 -3.65 10.04 -21.10
C ARG A 168 -2.79 11.07 -21.82
N GLY A 169 -2.96 11.14 -23.14
CA GLY A 169 -2.09 11.94 -24.01
C GLY A 169 -0.66 11.37 -24.03
N PRO A 170 0.39 12.19 -23.80
CA PRO A 170 1.78 11.72 -23.87
C PRO A 170 2.25 10.94 -22.63
N ILE A 171 1.44 10.87 -21.56
CA ILE A 171 1.82 10.23 -20.29
C ILE A 171 1.13 8.87 -20.16
N LEU A 172 1.89 7.84 -19.81
CA LEU A 172 1.36 6.51 -19.55
C LEU A 172 0.57 6.48 -18.24
N ASN A 173 -0.55 5.78 -18.21
CA ASN A 173 -1.38 5.69 -17.00
C ASN A 173 -0.64 5.05 -15.83
N VAL A 174 0.25 4.10 -16.13
CA VAL A 174 1.13 3.46 -15.14
C VAL A 174 2.05 4.47 -14.43
N ASP A 175 2.52 5.50 -15.14
CA ASP A 175 3.39 6.52 -14.54
C ASP A 175 2.58 7.41 -13.58
N ILE A 176 1.39 7.83 -14.01
CA ILE A 176 0.46 8.61 -13.17
C ILE A 176 0.06 7.79 -11.94
N PHE A 177 -0.20 6.49 -12.13
CA PHE A 177 -0.53 5.56 -11.06
C PHE A 177 0.57 5.53 -9.99
N HIS A 178 1.84 5.32 -10.37
CA HIS A 178 2.94 5.27 -9.41
C HIS A 178 3.13 6.57 -8.63
N ILE A 179 3.04 7.73 -9.31
CA ILE A 179 3.20 9.03 -8.65
C ILE A 179 2.05 9.31 -7.67
N VAL A 180 0.80 9.05 -8.08
CA VAL A 180 -0.35 9.23 -7.18
C VAL A 180 -0.26 8.26 -6.00
N LEU A 181 0.17 7.02 -6.24
CA LEU A 181 0.34 6.04 -5.18
C LEU A 181 1.47 6.42 -4.21
N ALA A 182 2.55 7.05 -4.69
CA ALA A 182 3.62 7.53 -3.84
C ALA A 182 3.13 8.62 -2.87
N VAL A 183 2.33 9.57 -3.37
CA VAL A 183 1.69 10.61 -2.53
C VAL A 183 0.69 9.98 -1.55
N ALA A 184 -0.07 8.97 -1.99
CA ALA A 184 -0.99 8.23 -1.14
C ALA A 184 -0.27 7.54 0.01
N VAL A 185 0.80 6.79 -0.28
CA VAL A 185 1.65 6.08 0.68
C VAL A 185 2.26 7.04 1.70
N TYR A 186 2.80 8.18 1.24
CA TYR A 186 3.32 9.21 2.11
C TYR A 186 2.25 9.72 3.09
N SER A 187 1.07 10.08 2.56
CA SER A 187 -0.03 10.64 3.34
C SER A 187 -0.58 9.64 4.37
N LEU A 188 -0.75 8.36 3.96
CA LEU A 188 -1.15 7.28 4.84
C LEU A 188 -0.13 7.05 5.96
N SER A 189 1.17 7.10 5.66
CA SER A 189 2.21 6.92 6.67
C SER A 189 2.24 8.06 7.69
N VAL A 190 2.12 9.32 7.24
CA VAL A 190 2.01 10.48 8.15
C VAL A 190 0.84 10.33 9.10
N SER A 191 -0.32 9.91 8.57
CA SER A 191 -1.51 9.66 9.37
C SER A 191 -1.30 8.53 10.38
N LEU A 192 -0.87 7.36 9.90
CA LEU A 192 -0.63 6.18 10.73
C LEU A 192 0.40 6.46 11.82
N LYS A 193 1.49 7.17 11.51
CA LYS A 193 2.56 7.52 12.47
C LYS A 193 2.06 8.41 13.62
N ARG A 194 1.17 9.36 13.32
CA ARG A 194 0.70 10.39 14.27
C ARG A 194 -0.61 10.03 14.98
N LEU A 195 -1.42 9.13 14.42
CA LEU A 195 -2.66 8.65 15.06
C LEU A 195 -2.45 7.40 15.95
N SER A 196 -1.29 6.75 15.85
CA SER A 196 -0.94 5.51 16.56
C SER A 196 -0.19 5.74 17.86
#